data_AF-A0A397GCP6-F1
#
_entry.id   AF-A0A397GCP6-F1
#
_cell.length_a   1.000
_cell.length_b   1.000
_cell.length_c   1.000
_cell.angle_alpha   90.00
_cell.angle_beta   90.00
_cell.angle_gamma   90.00
#
_symmetry.space_group_name_H-M   'P 1'
#
loop_
_entity.id
_entity.type
_entity.pdbx_description
1 polymer ?
#
loop_
_entity_poly.entity_id
_entity_poly.type
_entity_poly.pdbx_seq_one_letter_code
_entity_poly.pdbx_strand_id
1 'polypeptide(L)'
;MTISLLLLDVFIPVLKSVTIRSPSRIYKKKIAVTDNTTFSSLISFAIKKSLPLGKQFVIRAPDGLEYIPDDFVRTVVTGVEHAEIILTIEYIGPIDFDCF
;
A
#
# COMPACT_ATOMS: atom_id res chain seq x y z
N MET A 1 -33.97 -24.61 -19.79
CA MET A 1 -32.63 -24.09 -20.18
C MET A 1 -32.35 -22.91 -19.27
N THR A 2 -31.73 -23.16 -18.12
CA THR A 2 -31.56 -22.17 -17.06
C THR A 2 -30.24 -21.46 -17.30
N ILE A 3 -30.29 -20.17 -17.63
CA ILE A 3 -29.09 -19.35 -17.77
C ILE A 3 -28.59 -19.10 -16.35
N SER A 4 -27.58 -19.85 -15.95
CA SER A 4 -26.79 -19.53 -14.76
C SER A 4 -26.03 -18.26 -15.08
N LEU A 5 -26.54 -17.11 -14.62
CA LEU A 5 -25.74 -15.90 -14.48
C LEU A 5 -24.65 -16.25 -13.45
N LEU A 6 -23.52 -16.74 -13.94
CA LEU A 6 -22.26 -16.49 -13.26
C LEU A 6 -22.14 -14.98 -13.22
N LEU A 7 -22.42 -14.40 -12.04
CA LEU A 7 -21.98 -13.07 -11.69
C LEU A 7 -20.49 -13.03 -12.01
N LEU A 8 -20.16 -12.50 -13.20
CA LEU A 8 -18.87 -11.87 -13.39
C LEU A 8 -18.87 -10.80 -12.32
N ASP A 9 -18.14 -11.04 -11.23
CA ASP A 9 -17.88 -10.05 -10.19
C ASP A 9 -17.47 -8.78 -10.91
N VAL A 10 -18.41 -7.85 -11.03
CA VAL A 10 -18.20 -6.62 -11.75
C VAL A 10 -17.13 -5.91 -10.93
N PHE A 11 -15.93 -5.87 -11.49
CA PHE A 11 -14.76 -5.30 -10.86
C PHE A 11 -14.98 -3.79 -10.76
N ILE A 12 -15.51 -3.35 -9.63
CA ILE A 12 -15.76 -1.95 -9.34
C ILE A 12 -14.58 -1.46 -8.48
N PRO A 13 -13.70 -0.60 -9.01
CA PRO A 13 -12.67 0.04 -8.21
C PRO A 13 -13.33 0.83 -7.09
N VAL A 14 -12.78 0.72 -5.88
CA VAL A 14 -13.27 1.46 -4.72
C VAL A 14 -12.48 2.75 -4.60
N LEU A 15 -13.16 3.89 -4.64
CA LEU A 15 -12.51 5.18 -4.36
C LEU A 15 -12.17 5.26 -2.88
N LYS A 16 -10.88 5.40 -2.57
CA LYS A 16 -10.39 5.67 -1.21
C LYS A 16 -9.68 7.00 -1.17
N SER A 17 -9.91 7.75 -0.09
CA SER A 17 -9.07 8.90 0.22
C SER A 17 -7.82 8.39 0.93
N VAL A 18 -6.63 8.75 0.46
CA VAL A 18 -5.38 8.30 1.08
C VAL A 18 -4.54 9.50 1.47
N THR A 19 -4.04 9.48 2.71
CA THR A 19 -2.97 10.35 3.19
C THR A 19 -1.70 9.53 3.34
N ILE A 20 -0.64 9.89 2.62
CA ILE A 20 0.68 9.31 2.76
C ILE A 20 1.60 10.37 3.39
N ARG A 21 2.15 10.10 4.56
CA ARG A 21 3.08 10.97 5.26
C ARG A 21 4.49 10.42 5.18
N SER A 22 5.40 11.21 4.66
CA SER A 22 6.85 11.00 4.79
C SER A 22 7.45 12.12 5.65
N PRO A 23 8.67 11.97 6.18
CA PRO A 23 9.29 13.00 7.02
C PRO A 23 9.34 14.41 6.38
N SER A 24 9.42 14.50 5.06
CA SER A 24 9.57 15.76 4.34
C SER A 24 8.35 16.16 3.49
N ARG A 25 7.34 15.29 3.38
CA ARG A 25 6.20 15.53 2.48
C ARG A 25 4.96 14.78 2.91
N ILE A 26 3.82 15.45 2.77
CA ILE A 26 2.49 14.84 2.88
C ILE A 26 1.86 14.80 1.49
N TYR A 27 1.38 13.63 1.09
CA TYR A 27 0.59 13.41 -0.12
C TYR A 27 -0.85 13.07 0.27
N LYS A 28 -1.83 13.81 -0.26
CA LYS A 28 -3.26 13.54 -0.05
C LYS A 28 -3.96 13.46 -1.38
N LYS A 29 -4.62 12.34 -1.67
CA LYS A 29 -5.40 12.19 -2.91
C LYS A 29 -6.50 11.15 -2.76
N LYS A 30 -7.58 11.32 -3.53
CA LYS A 30 -8.53 10.23 -3.81
C LYS A 30 -7.95 9.36 -4.91
N ILE A 31 -7.87 8.06 -4.66
CA ILE A 31 -7.36 7.07 -5.60
C ILE A 31 -8.41 5.98 -5.79
N ALA A 32 -8.46 5.40 -6.99
CA ALA A 32 -9.19 4.18 -7.23
C ALA A 32 -8.32 3.00 -6.77
N VAL A 33 -8.77 2.28 -5.75
CA VAL A 33 -8.13 1.05 -5.28
C VAL A 33 -8.84 -0.12 -5.92
N THR A 34 -8.06 -0.93 -6.63
CA THR A 34 -8.50 -2.18 -7.24
C THR A 34 -8.04 -3.38 -6.43
N ASP A 35 -8.50 -4.57 -6.78
CA ASP A 35 -8.04 -5.82 -6.12
C ASP A 35 -6.55 -6.10 -6.35
N ASN A 36 -5.96 -5.47 -7.36
CA ASN A 36 -4.55 -5.62 -7.70
C ASN A 36 -3.68 -4.47 -7.16
N THR A 37 -4.28 -3.50 -6.47
CA THR A 37 -3.53 -2.35 -5.93
C THR A 37 -2.78 -2.78 -4.68
N THR A 38 -1.46 -2.90 -4.80
CA THR A 38 -0.57 -3.18 -3.65
C THR A 38 -0.09 -1.89 -2.99
N PHE A 39 0.38 -1.98 -1.75
CA PHE A 39 1.00 -0.84 -1.07
C PHE A 39 2.21 -0.30 -1.86
N SER A 40 3.05 -1.17 -2.42
CA SER A 40 4.19 -0.79 -3.26
C SER A 40 3.78 0.03 -4.50
N SER A 41 2.72 -0.40 -5.19
CA SER A 41 2.19 0.33 -6.35
C SER A 41 1.65 1.71 -5.96
N LEU A 42 0.96 1.79 -4.82
CA LEU A 42 0.43 3.02 -4.25
C LEU A 42 1.56 4.00 -3.87
N ILE A 43 2.60 3.52 -3.20
CA ILE A 43 3.74 4.35 -2.81
C ILE A 43 4.47 4.85 -4.05
N SER A 44 4.72 3.99 -5.04
CA SER A 44 5.38 4.39 -6.29
C SER A 44 4.60 5.45 -7.06
N PHE A 45 3.26 5.41 -6.98
CA PHE A 45 2.40 6.45 -7.57
C PHE A 45 2.48 7.79 -6.81
N ALA A 46 2.51 7.76 -5.48
CA ALA A 46 2.53 8.95 -4.63
C ALA A 46 3.92 9.59 -4.52
N ILE A 47 4.97 8.77 -4.51
CA ILE A 47 6.37 9.15 -4.34
C ILE A 47 7.16 8.77 -5.59
N LYS A 48 7.34 9.74 -6.48
CA LYS A 48 8.11 9.58 -7.73
C LYS A 48 9.63 9.59 -7.55
N LYS A 49 10.13 9.42 -6.32
CA LYS A 49 11.55 9.51 -5.98
C LYS A 49 12.09 8.11 -5.71
N SER A 50 13.22 7.78 -6.33
CA SER A 50 13.93 6.54 -6.03
C SER A 50 14.57 6.59 -4.66
N LEU A 51 14.60 5.44 -3.99
CA LEU A 51 15.33 5.28 -2.74
C LEU A 51 16.85 5.22 -2.99
N PRO A 52 17.67 5.69 -2.05
CA PRO A 52 19.10 5.40 -2.04
C PRO A 52 19.37 3.88 -1.98
N LEU A 53 20.52 3.44 -2.50
CA LEU A 53 20.95 2.03 -2.43
C LEU A 53 21.00 1.55 -0.96
N GLY A 54 20.59 0.30 -0.74
CA GLY A 54 20.57 -0.33 0.58
C GLY A 54 19.49 0.24 1.52
N LYS A 55 18.47 0.91 0.98
CA LYS A 55 17.34 1.40 1.77
C LYS A 55 16.01 0.92 1.22
N GLN A 56 15.06 0.66 2.11
CA GLN A 56 13.67 0.36 1.75
C GLN A 56 12.71 1.37 2.36
N PHE A 57 11.53 1.44 1.74
CA PHE A 57 10.38 2.05 2.37
C PHE A 57 9.82 1.09 3.40
N VAL A 58 9.48 1.64 4.55
CA VAL A 58 8.69 0.97 5.56
C VAL A 58 7.34 1.67 5.64
N ILE A 59 6.28 0.87 5.53
CA ILE A 59 4.91 1.34 5.33
C ILE A 59 4.14 0.99 6.60
N ARG A 60 3.64 2.00 7.31
CA ARG A 60 2.98 1.81 8.60
C ARG A 60 1.62 2.48 8.66
N ALA A 61 0.74 1.90 9.44
CA ALA A 61 -0.47 2.52 9.93
C ALA A 61 -0.15 3.52 11.07
N PRO A 62 -1.08 4.45 11.39
CA PRO A 62 -0.91 5.36 12.52
C PRO A 62 -0.80 4.69 13.90
N ASP A 63 -1.36 3.49 14.04
CA ASP A 63 -1.28 2.67 15.25
C ASP A 63 0.04 1.90 15.38
N GLY A 64 0.92 2.01 14.39
CA GLY A 64 2.24 1.37 14.36
C GLY A 64 2.27 0.02 13.64
N LEU A 65 1.14 -0.49 13.16
CA LEU A 65 1.12 -1.74 12.38
C LEU A 65 1.87 -1.57 11.06
N GLU A 66 2.74 -2.52 10.73
CA GLU A 66 3.53 -2.49 9.50
C GLU A 66 2.84 -3.27 8.38
N TYR A 67 2.73 -2.65 7.20
CA TYR A 67 2.12 -3.23 6.01
C TYR A 67 3.18 -3.85 5.11
N ILE A 68 2.90 -5.04 4.58
CA ILE A 68 3.77 -5.70 3.61
C ILE A 68 3.61 -4.98 2.26
N PRO A 69 4.71 -4.62 1.58
CA PRO A 69 4.62 -3.86 0.32
C PRO A 69 3.77 -4.52 -0.77
N ASP A 70 3.78 -5.86 -0.84
CA ASP A 70 3.06 -6.63 -1.86
C ASP A 70 1.61 -6.96 -1.46
N ASP A 71 1.20 -6.63 -0.24
CA ASP A 71 -0.18 -6.83 0.18
C ASP A 71 -1.14 -5.91 -0.57
N PHE A 72 -2.33 -6.45 -0.84
CA PHE A 72 -3.41 -5.71 -1.48
C PHE A 72 -4.05 -4.73 -0.49
N VAL A 73 -4.07 -3.45 -0.85
CA VAL A 73 -4.63 -2.37 -0.04
C VAL A 73 -6.11 -2.62 0.29
N ARG A 74 -6.87 -3.21 -0.65
CA ARG A 74 -8.30 -3.49 -0.45
C ARG A 74 -8.55 -4.55 0.63
N THR A 75 -7.66 -5.53 0.74
CA THR A 75 -7.76 -6.66 1.69
C THR A 75 -7.27 -6.27 3.08
N VAL A 76 -6.22 -5.44 3.16
CA VAL A 76 -5.64 -5.03 4.44
C VAL A 76 -6.42 -3.85 5.05
N VAL A 77 -6.88 -2.91 4.23
CA VAL A 77 -7.61 -1.72 4.68
C VAL A 77 -9.10 -1.87 4.33
N THR A 78 -9.78 -2.80 4.99
CA THR A 78 -11.20 -3.10 4.76
C THR A 78 -12.14 -2.12 5.47
N GLY A 79 -13.23 -1.73 4.81
CA GLY A 79 -14.29 -0.91 5.44
C GLY A 79 -13.94 0.55 5.73
N VAL A 80 -12.71 0.99 5.44
CA VAL A 80 -12.27 2.35 5.70
C VAL A 80 -12.33 3.20 4.43
N GLU A 81 -13.02 4.35 4.49
CA GLU A 81 -13.06 5.33 3.38
C GLU A 81 -11.77 6.16 3.27
N HIS A 82 -11.13 6.44 4.41
CA HIS A 82 -9.88 7.19 4.50
C HIS A 82 -8.73 6.35 5.08
N ALA A 83 -7.74 6.01 4.26
CA ALA A 83 -6.53 5.34 4.73
C ALA A 83 -5.43 6.36 5.03
N GLU A 84 -4.88 6.32 6.24
CA GLU A 84 -3.66 7.04 6.58
C GLU A 84 -2.48 6.08 6.61
N ILE A 85 -1.42 6.45 5.90
CA ILE A 85 -0.20 5.66 5.72
C ILE A 85 0.99 6.54 6.11
N ILE A 86 1.83 6.02 6.98
CA ILE A 86 3.09 6.62 7.39
C ILE A 86 4.20 5.87 6.65
N LEU A 87 5.11 6.62 6.06
CA LEU A 87 6.21 6.13 5.26
C LEU A 87 7.53 6.57 5.87
N THR A 88 8.32 5.60 6.30
CA THR A 88 9.68 5.79 6.79
C THR A 88 10.68 5.11 5.85
N ILE A 89 11.96 5.43 6.03
CA ILE A 89 13.03 4.80 5.27
C ILE A 89 13.93 4.09 6.26
N GLU A 90 14.22 2.82 6.00
CA GLU A 90 15.11 2.01 6.83
C GLU A 90 16.27 1.46 6.01
N TYR A 91 17.38 1.17 6.69
CA TYR A 91 18.57 0.59 6.10
C TYR A 91 18.41 -0.94 6.04
N ILE A 92 18.55 -1.50 4.84
CA ILE A 92 18.62 -2.92 4.61
C ILE A 92 20.11 -3.25 4.61
N GLY A 93 20.63 -3.59 5.79
CA GLY A 93 22.01 -4.02 5.93
C GLY A 93 22.27 -5.36 5.26
N PRO A 94 23.54 -5.77 5.17
CA PRO A 94 23.86 -7.16 4.86
C PRO A 94 23.14 -8.07 5.85
N ILE A 95 22.45 -9.08 5.31
CA ILE A 95 21.82 -10.11 6.13
C ILE A 95 22.94 -10.93 6.74
N ASP A 96 23.08 -10.85 8.06
CA ASP A 96 23.94 -11.73 8.81
C ASP A 96 23.16 -12.99 9.17
N PHE A 97 23.42 -14.07 8.42
CA PHE A 97 22.79 -15.36 8.65
C PHE A 97 23.37 -16.09 9.86
N ASP A 98 24.48 -15.62 10.45
CA ASP A 98 25.03 -16.21 11.67
C ASP A 98 24.14 -15.90 12.91
N CYS A 99 23.16 -15.00 12.76
CA CYS A 99 22.23 -14.58 13.82
C CYS A 99 20.78 -15.11 13.65
N PHE A 100 20.51 -16.01 12.70
CA PHE A 100 19.19 -16.63 12.45
C PHE A 100 19.11 -18.05 13.04
#